data_AF-A0A125W6C8-F1
#
_entry.id   AF-A0A125W6C8-F1
#
_cell.length_a   1.000
_cell.length_b   1.000
_cell.length_c   1.000
_cell.angle_alpha   90.00
_cell.angle_beta   90.00
_cell.angle_gamma   90.00
#
_symmetry.space_group_name_H-M   'P 1'
#
loop_
_entity.id
_entity.type
_entity.pdbx_description
1 polymer ?
#
loop_
_entity_poly.entity_id
_entity_poly.type
_entity_poly.pdbx_seq_one_letter_code
_entity_poly.pdbx_strand_id
1 'polypeptide(L)' 'MRKTQKIVPIVTASDENYAPYLNVMMTTVLENCHAERPVHFYVIDDGLSLSSKKALQETVSSNSQSSPDSCVKC' A
#
# COMPACT_ATOMS: atom_id res chain seq x y z
N MET A 1 6.76 -13.64 25.17
CA MET A 1 5.48 -13.54 24.43
C MET A 1 5.77 -12.97 23.04
N ARG A 2 5.52 -13.72 21.96
CA ARG A 2 5.50 -13.14 20.61
C ARG A 2 4.33 -12.16 20.56
N LYS A 3 4.59 -10.85 20.41
CA LYS A 3 3.54 -9.92 19.99
C LYS A 3 3.07 -10.42 18.63
N THR A 4 1.81 -10.83 18.50
CA THR A 4 1.19 -10.93 17.18
C THR A 4 1.28 -9.54 16.59
N GLN A 5 2.18 -9.36 15.62
CA GLN A 5 2.35 -8.11 14.90
C GLN A 5 1.01 -7.86 14.20
N LYS A 6 0.18 -6.98 14.76
CA LYS A 6 -1.14 -6.67 14.19
C LYS A 6 -0.88 -5.89 12.91
N ILE A 7 -1.00 -6.57 11.78
CA ILE A 7 -1.07 -5.97 10.45
C ILE A 7 -2.08 -4.82 10.49
N VAL A 8 -1.76 -3.72 9.82
CA VAL A 8 -2.66 -2.57 9.65
C VAL A 8 -3.35 -2.69 8.28
N PRO A 9 -4.64 -3.07 8.21
CA PRO A 9 -5.37 -3.07 6.97
C PRO A 9 -5.81 -1.64 6.62
N ILE A 10 -5.57 -1.23 5.38
CA ILE A 10 -6.01 0.06 4.84
C ILE A 10 -6.85 -0.22 3.59
N VAL A 11 -8.10 0.23 3.59
CA VAL A 11 -8.98 0.10 2.44
C VAL A 11 -9.14 1.47 1.79
N THR A 12 -8.96 1.54 0.47
CA THR A 12 -9.14 2.76 -0.33
C THR A 12 -10.00 2.46 -1.56
N ALA A 13 -10.47 3.50 -2.24
CA ALA A 13 -11.13 3.40 -3.53
C ALA A 13 -10.56 4.48 -4.45
N SER A 14 -10.26 4.14 -5.70
CA SER A 14 -9.70 5.08 -6.67
C SER A 14 -10.04 4.67 -8.09
N ASP A 15 -10.25 5.67 -8.94
CA ASP A 15 -10.22 5.55 -10.39
C ASP A 15 -8.81 5.87 -10.93
N GLU A 16 -8.66 5.86 -12.25
CA GLU A 16 -7.40 6.19 -12.93
C GLU A 16 -6.93 7.65 -12.72
N ASN A 17 -7.87 8.60 -12.65
CA ASN A 17 -7.53 10.01 -12.46
C ASN A 17 -6.95 10.27 -11.06
N TYR A 18 -7.33 9.43 -10.09
CA TYR A 18 -6.87 9.52 -8.71
C TYR A 18 -5.68 8.62 -8.36
N ALA A 19 -5.26 7.73 -9.27
CA ALA A 19 -4.16 6.79 -9.04
C ALA A 19 -2.84 7.46 -8.59
N PRO A 20 -2.43 8.64 -9.12
CA PRO A 20 -1.23 9.33 -8.65
C PRO A 20 -1.34 9.77 -7.19
N TYR A 21 -2.51 10.24 -6.76
CA TYR A 21 -2.73 10.69 -5.38
C TYR A 21 -2.85 9.50 -4.42
N LEU A 22 -3.43 8.39 -4.86
CA LEU A 22 -3.40 7.13 -4.13
C LEU A 22 -1.95 6.67 -3.89
N ASN A 23 -1.08 6.79 -4.91
CA ASN A 23 0.34 6.47 -4.77
C ASN A 23 1.04 7.34 -3.72
N VAL A 24 0.79 8.66 -3.73
CA VAL A 24 1.31 9.58 -2.70
C VAL A 24 0.87 9.15 -1.30
N MET A 25 -0.42 8.84 -1.11
CA MET A 25 -0.95 8.38 0.17
C MET A 25 -0.24 7.08 0.62
N MET A 26 -0.12 6.09 -0.26
CA MET A 26 0.56 4.83 0.04
C MET A 26 2.02 5.06 0.45
N THR A 27 2.73 5.91 -0.29
CA THR A 27 4.13 6.27 0.00
C THR A 27 4.25 6.90 1.38
N THR A 28 3.43 7.92 1.68
CA THR A 28 3.46 8.60 2.98
C THR A 28 3.16 7.65 4.13
N VAL A 29 2.21 6.73 3.97
CA VAL A 29 1.92 5.71 4.98
C VAL A 29 3.12 4.80 5.20
N LEU A 30 3.74 4.29 4.13
CA LEU A 30 4.88 3.37 4.22
C LEU A 30 6.13 4.02 4.84
N GLU A 31 6.35 5.31 4.61
CA GLU A 31 7.46 6.08 5.19
C GLU A 31 7.27 6.39 6.68
N ASN A 32 6.03 6.46 7.16
CA ASN A 32 5.71 6.89 8.53
C ASN A 32 5.19 5.75 9.42
N CYS A 33 4.87 4.59 8.85
CA CYS A 33 4.47 3.43 9.61
C CYS A 33 5.68 2.78 10.32
N HIS A 34 5.43 2.30 11.53
CA HIS A 34 6.44 1.64 12.33
C HIS A 34 6.88 0.32 11.69
N ALA A 35 8.19 0.07 11.59
CA ALA A 35 8.75 -1.09 10.88
C ALA A 35 8.26 -2.46 11.38
N GLU A 36 7.84 -2.52 12.64
CA GLU A 36 7.24 -3.70 13.27
C GLU A 36 5.70 -3.82 13.06
N ARG A 37 5.13 -3.10 12.08
CA ARG A 37 3.69 -3.14 11.78
C ARG A 37 3.48 -3.12 10.26
N PRO A 38 3.41 -4.29 9.63
CA PRO A 38 3.13 -4.39 8.20
C PRO A 38 1.80 -3.73 7.83
N VAL A 39 1.74 -3.10 6.65
CA VAL A 39 0.55 -2.43 6.13
C VAL A 39 0.03 -3.18 4.90
N HIS A 40 -1.26 -3.52 4.89
CA HIS A 40 -1.92 -4.17 3.76
C HIS A 40 -2.96 -3.23 3.15
N PHE A 41 -2.70 -2.77 1.93
CA PHE A 41 -3.62 -1.94 1.17
C PHE A 41 -4.59 -2.79 0.35
N TYR A 42 -5.88 -2.46 0.42
CA TYR A 42 -6.94 -3.01 -0.42
C TYR A 42 -7.58 -1.85 -1.19
N VAL A 43 -7.35 -1.80 -2.49
CA VAL A 43 -7.87 -0.75 -3.36
C VAL A 43 -9.12 -1.29 -4.06
N ILE A 44 -10.26 -0.63 -3.85
CA ILE A 44 -11.46 -0.82 -4.64
C ILE A 44 -11.21 -0.10 -5.98
N ASP A 45 -10.99 -0.92 -7.00
CA ASP A 45 -10.66 -0.49 -8.35
C ASP A 45 -11.90 -0.02 -9.13
N ASP A 46 -11.91 1.26 -9.49
CA ASP A 46 -12.90 1.89 -10.37
C ASP A 46 -12.29 2.26 -11.74
N GLY A 47 -11.64 1.28 -12.40
CA GLY A 47 -11.11 1.45 -13.75
C GLY A 47 -9.64 1.85 -13.83
N LEU A 48 -8.83 1.46 -12.84
CA LEU A 48 -7.38 1.64 -12.83
C LEU A 48 -6.72 0.89 -14.01
N SER A 49 -5.85 1.60 -14.70
CA SER A 49 -5.03 1.04 -15.78
C SER A 49 -4.04 0.01 -15.23
N LEU A 50 -3.59 -0.90 -16.10
CA LEU A 50 -2.57 -1.87 -15.75
C LEU A 50 -1.26 -1.19 -15.31
N SER A 51 -0.89 -0.08 -15.96
CA SER A 51 0.27 0.73 -15.59
C SER A 51 0.13 1.32 -14.19
N SER A 52 -1.03 1.87 -13.86
CA SER A 52 -1.29 2.44 -12.53
C SER A 52 -1.25 1.37 -11.45
N LYS A 53 -1.87 0.20 -11.66
CA LYS A 53 -1.78 -0.94 -10.72
C LYS A 53 -0.34 -1.40 -10.49
N LYS A 54 0.47 -1.47 -11.55
CA LYS A 54 1.90 -1.80 -11.45
C LYS A 54 2.65 -0.76 -10.63
N ALA A 55 2.44 0.52 -10.90
CA ALA A 55 3.07 1.60 -10.13
C ALA A 55 2.71 1.52 -8.63
N LEU A 56 1.45 1.23 -8.28
CA LEU A 56 1.04 1.04 -6.88
C LEU A 56 1.72 -0.18 -6.23
N GLN A 57 1.88 -1.28 -6.97
CA GLN A 57 2.61 -2.48 -6.51
C GLN A 57 4.10 -2.21 -6.32
N GLU A 58 4.71 -1.46 -7.24
CA GLU A 58 6.11 -1.03 -7.16
C GLU A 58 6.35 -0.13 -5.95
N THR A 59 5.44 0.80 -5.65
CA THR A 59 5.52 1.66 -4.44
C THR A 59 5.64 0.86 -3.15
N VAL A 60 4.85 -0.21 -2.99
CA VAL A 60 4.96 -1.09 -1.82
C VAL A 60 6.26 -1.88 -1.85
N SER A 61 6.61 -2.45 -3.02
CA SER A 61 7.80 -3.30 -3.19
C SER A 61 9.11 -2.55 -2.93
N SER A 62 9.20 -1.28 -3.34
CA SER A 62 10.37 -0.43 -3.09
C SER A 62 10.50 0.01 -1.63
N ASN A 63 9.39 0.08 -0.89
CA ASN A 63 9.36 0.43 0.53
C ASN A 63 9.46 -0.79 1.47
N SER A 64 9.59 -2.01 0.94
CA SER A 64 9.70 -3.25 1.73
C SER A 64 10.84 -3.30 2.74
N GLN A 65 11.84 -2.40 2.63
CA GLN A 65 12.95 -2.33 3.58
C GLN A 65 12.50 -1.91 4.99
N SER A 66 11.37 -1.20 5.13
CA SER A 66 10.79 -0.84 6.42
C SER A 66 9.85 -1.92 6.97
N SER A 67 9.18 -2.71 6.13
CA SER A 67 8.27 -3.78 6.55
C SER A 67 8.04 -4.80 5.42
N PRO A 68 8.77 -5.94 5.40
CA PRO A 68 8.80 -6.87 4.26
C PRO A 68 7.47 -7.60 4.01
N ASP A 69 6.55 -7.57 4.97
CA ASP A 69 5.24 -8.21 4.86
C ASP A 69 4.14 -7.25 4.35
N SER A 70 4.47 -6.00 3.99
CA SER A 70 3.50 -5.04 3.45
C SER A 70 3.11 -5.37 2.02
N CYS A 71 1.85 -5.15 1.64
CA CYS A 71 1.36 -5.47 0.31
C CYS A 71 0.24 -4.53 -0.15
N VAL A 72 -0.05 -4.54 -1.46
CA VAL A 72 -1.24 -3.90 -2.04
C VAL A 72 -2.00 -4.89 -2.90
N LYS A 73 -3.32 -4.88 -2.78
CA LYS A 73 -4.25 -5.61 -3.63
C LYS A 73 -5.21 -4.62 -4.28
N CYS A 74 -5.08 -4.44 -5.59
CA CYS A 74 -6.00 -3.66 -6.43
C CYS A 74 -6.94 -4.60 -7.19
#